data_AF-A0A4Y7TN24-F1
#
_entry.id   AF-A0A4Y7TN24-F1
#
_cell.length_a   1.000
_cell.length_b   1.000
_cell.length_c   1.000
_cell.angle_alpha   90.00
_cell.angle_beta   90.00
_cell.angle_gamma   90.00
#
_symmetry.space_group_name_H-M   'P 1'
#
loop_
_entity.id
_entity.type
_entity.pdbx_description
1 polymer ?
#
loop_
_entity_poly.entity_id
_entity_poly.type
_entity_poly.pdbx_seq_one_letter_code
_entity_poly.pdbx_strand_id
1 'polypeptide(L)'
;MRVSIPTAASLLMALAISFQGDGSHGHGHGGHHAQPIVELNETELARWHSPTPVSYYTFDIEREGDADLKRRPGFMIAHIILMSLAFFGALPIGIILRSTQHPAHGVPMLAFYSLTAVGLAASGIYKKATPNLYEGSVHGKQGYFVLFLAASLSAVDIVAGVMRFVSFFRSDDRTFRRFWRYVILSQEVDTRLQGPEYTGLIVEDPEEYEVHKLGRASDDSPISPTEDETEQWANEVHRHRHLRHASLASERTLFGNQRSNSSDTLNEAAKEKVTLRTRLLKAGQFAFTVLERSILLTGIVVYTGGCRESYVNGCLAHLIKGGIFWCYGLLTFARFLGSWAEYGWAWNRNPTNFKYTAEFTESFVIFLYGITNTWMERFGAKAGDPYSTKQVQHISIAVMFWFAGLVGMGIESKRVRRWLASSTFSSVGHTPNAPKDAVEEPASYLGSFNPFPALVIGVTGAAMAAHFQTYLFQVEIHKLWGNLLVGFSVLRCLTYFFLWLGPPKSILPSRPPTEALGSFFLACGGMVFMFSTEEVTIAAMRRGRDDVMMFLNLGVAITCLAFCWTLCMVGFKGYLKSRSHSGVTYRSHPVAATTTQTA
;
A
#
# COMPACT_ATOMS: atom_id res chain seq x y z
N MET A 1 47.10 0.48 8.85
CA MET A 1 45.87 1.14 9.33
C MET A 1 44.67 0.52 8.62
N ARG A 2 43.88 -0.31 9.31
CA ARG A 2 42.61 -0.82 8.78
C ARG A 2 41.53 0.20 9.16
N VAL A 3 41.02 0.92 8.16
CA VAL A 3 39.87 1.82 8.32
C VAL A 3 38.63 0.92 8.41
N SER A 4 38.04 0.81 9.59
CA SER A 4 36.75 0.14 9.77
C SER A 4 35.66 1.07 9.26
N ILE A 5 35.02 0.68 8.16
CA ILE A 5 33.84 1.37 7.62
C ILE A 5 32.66 1.04 8.56
N PRO A 6 32.02 2.03 9.21
CA PRO A 6 30.86 1.76 10.03
C PRO A 6 29.71 1.26 9.13
N THR A 7 28.98 0.25 9.61
CA THR A 7 27.78 -0.25 8.93
C THR A 7 26.70 0.84 8.91
N ALA A 8 25.83 0.82 7.90
CA ALA A 8 24.75 1.80 7.74
C ALA A 8 23.83 1.93 8.98
N ALA A 9 23.78 0.89 9.82
CA ALA A 9 23.09 0.90 11.11
C ALA A 9 23.72 1.87 12.13
N SER A 10 25.05 1.98 12.16
CA SER A 10 25.77 2.89 13.05
C SER A 10 25.61 4.36 12.66
N LEU A 11 25.49 4.65 11.35
CA LEU A 11 25.25 6.01 10.87
C LEU A 11 23.81 6.48 11.16
N LEU A 12 22.83 5.58 11.07
CA LEU A 12 21.43 5.85 11.44
C LEU A 12 21.27 6.06 12.95
N MET A 13 21.99 5.30 13.78
CA MET A 13 22.01 5.53 15.24
C MET A 13 22.71 6.86 15.59
N ALA A 14 23.83 7.19 14.93
CA ALA A 14 24.55 8.44 15.18
C ALA A 14 23.73 9.70 14.81
N LEU A 15 22.93 9.63 13.73
CA LEU A 15 22.00 10.72 13.37
C LEU A 15 20.84 10.85 14.36
N ALA A 16 20.36 9.73 14.92
CA ALA A 16 19.31 9.73 15.95
C ALA A 16 19.82 10.25 17.31
N ILE A 17 21.08 9.94 17.66
CA ILE A 17 21.73 10.42 18.91
C ILE A 17 22.02 11.93 18.85
N SER A 18 22.24 12.49 17.65
CA SER A 18 22.55 13.94 17.49
C SER A 18 21.37 14.88 17.80
N PHE A 19 20.16 14.34 18.03
CA PHE A 19 18.98 15.11 18.46
C PHE A 19 18.70 15.04 19.97
N GLN A 20 19.55 14.40 20.75
CA GLN A 20 19.38 14.27 22.19
C GLN A 20 20.02 15.48 22.89
N GLY A 21 19.23 16.53 23.09
CA GLY A 21 19.64 17.69 23.89
C GLY A 21 19.85 17.27 25.35
N ASP A 22 21.07 17.48 25.85
CA ASP A 22 21.43 17.34 27.26
C ASP A 22 20.64 18.36 28.10
N GLY A 23 19.87 17.85 29.06
CA GLY A 23 19.04 18.66 29.95
C GLY A 23 19.31 18.31 31.41
N SER A 24 20.46 18.72 31.95
CA SER A 24 20.62 18.87 33.40
C SER A 24 19.99 20.21 33.82
N HIS A 25 19.07 20.21 34.79
CA HIS A 25 18.95 21.17 35.90
C HIS A 25 17.66 20.89 36.69
N GLY A 26 17.80 20.75 38.01
CA GLY A 26 16.69 20.60 38.95
C GLY A 26 16.06 21.94 39.32
N HIS A 27 14.77 21.90 39.66
CA HIS A 27 14.14 22.35 40.91
C HIS A 27 12.63 22.39 40.72
N GLY A 28 11.89 22.01 41.76
CA GLY A 28 10.46 21.72 41.70
C GLY A 28 9.58 22.92 41.38
N HIS A 29 8.47 22.65 40.70
CA HIS A 29 7.08 22.93 41.08
C HIS A 29 6.19 22.39 39.93
N GLY A 30 4.99 21.90 40.27
CA GLY A 30 4.12 21.16 39.36
C GLY A 30 3.77 21.91 38.07
N GLY A 31 3.72 21.17 36.96
CA GLY A 31 3.40 21.67 35.63
C GLY A 31 4.61 21.69 34.71
N HIS A 32 4.62 20.81 33.71
CA HIS A 32 5.54 20.79 32.57
C HIS A 32 7.01 20.36 32.77
N HIS A 33 7.49 20.19 34.01
CA HIS A 33 8.83 19.63 34.33
C HIS A 33 8.81 18.44 35.29
N ALA A 34 7.65 17.79 35.47
CA ALA A 34 7.56 16.60 36.30
C ALA A 34 8.35 15.46 35.65
N GLN A 35 9.21 14.79 36.43
CA GLN A 35 9.86 13.56 35.97
C GLN A 35 8.78 12.50 35.69
N PRO A 36 8.90 11.70 34.62
CA PRO A 36 7.97 10.62 34.35
C PRO A 36 7.90 9.66 35.53
N ILE A 37 6.70 9.15 35.81
CA ILE A 37 6.47 8.21 36.90
C ILE A 37 7.09 6.86 36.54
N VAL A 38 7.89 6.30 37.45
CA VAL A 38 8.59 5.01 37.26
C VAL A 38 7.76 3.85 37.80
N GLU A 39 7.09 4.03 38.94
CA GLU A 39 6.32 2.98 39.59
C GLU A 39 4.82 3.21 39.45
N LEU A 40 4.07 2.13 39.19
CA LEU A 40 2.63 2.20 39.07
C LEU A 40 1.97 2.33 40.46
N ASN A 41 1.32 3.46 40.73
CA ASN A 41 0.51 3.64 41.93
C ASN A 41 -0.97 3.35 41.65
N GLU A 42 -1.44 2.18 42.03
CA GLU A 42 -2.83 1.74 41.82
C GLU A 42 -3.86 2.66 42.50
N THR A 43 -3.52 3.28 43.62
CA THR A 43 -4.43 4.19 44.34
C THR A 43 -4.63 5.50 43.57
N GLU A 44 -3.57 6.00 42.92
CA GLU A 44 -3.63 7.20 42.10
C GLU A 44 -4.31 6.90 40.76
N LEU A 45 -4.01 5.76 40.14
CA LEU A 45 -4.65 5.31 38.91
C LEU A 45 -6.18 5.18 39.10
N ALA A 46 -6.61 4.62 40.23
CA ALA A 46 -8.03 4.46 40.57
C ALA A 46 -8.79 5.80 40.77
N ARG A 47 -8.11 6.94 40.92
CA ARG A 47 -8.76 8.27 40.98
C ARG A 47 -9.27 8.72 39.62
N TRP A 48 -8.59 8.30 38.56
CA TRP A 48 -8.86 8.75 37.19
C TRP A 48 -9.47 7.65 36.32
N HIS A 49 -9.25 6.39 36.67
CA HIS A 49 -9.66 5.23 35.90
C HIS A 49 -10.35 4.17 36.75
N SER A 50 -11.35 3.51 36.18
CA SER A 50 -11.99 2.36 36.81
C SER A 50 -11.02 1.17 36.91
N PRO A 51 -11.19 0.29 37.92
CA PRO A 51 -10.46 -0.96 37.99
C PRO A 51 -10.64 -1.77 36.71
N THR A 52 -9.56 -2.32 36.17
CA THR A 52 -9.62 -3.14 34.97
C THR A 52 -10.36 -4.45 35.26
N PRO A 53 -11.52 -4.72 34.62
CA PRO A 53 -12.24 -5.96 34.82
C PRO A 53 -11.51 -7.15 34.18
N VAL A 54 -11.85 -8.37 34.62
CA VAL A 54 -11.30 -9.61 34.08
C VAL A 54 -11.55 -9.68 32.57
N SER A 55 -10.51 -10.07 31.83
CA SER A 55 -10.57 -10.22 30.37
C SER A 55 -10.62 -11.66 29.91
N TYR A 56 -11.02 -11.90 28.65
CA TYR A 56 -10.95 -13.26 28.09
C TYR A 56 -9.53 -13.80 28.15
N TYR A 57 -8.52 -12.96 27.88
CA TYR A 57 -7.12 -13.32 28.05
C TYR A 57 -6.77 -13.69 29.49
N THR A 58 -7.09 -12.84 30.47
CA THR A 58 -6.72 -13.11 31.88
C THR A 58 -7.54 -14.25 32.48
N PHE A 59 -8.79 -14.43 32.04
CA PHE A 59 -9.62 -15.58 32.40
C PHE A 59 -9.05 -16.89 31.86
N ASP A 60 -8.69 -16.94 30.57
CA ASP A 60 -8.23 -18.16 29.90
C ASP A 60 -6.79 -18.54 30.25
N ILE A 61 -5.89 -17.55 30.30
CA ILE A 61 -4.44 -17.75 30.43
C ILE A 61 -3.97 -17.55 31.87
N GLU A 62 -4.31 -16.40 32.46
CA GLU A 62 -3.86 -16.03 33.81
C GLU A 62 -4.73 -16.62 34.92
N ARG A 63 -5.78 -17.35 34.52
CA ARG A 63 -6.66 -18.11 35.40
C ARG A 63 -7.42 -17.23 36.41
N GLU A 64 -7.61 -15.96 36.07
CA GLU A 64 -8.29 -14.96 36.89
C GLU A 64 -9.82 -15.16 36.87
N GLY A 65 -10.51 -14.80 37.96
CA GLY A 65 -11.94 -15.02 38.14
C GLY A 65 -12.28 -16.35 38.81
N ASP A 66 -13.56 -16.73 38.77
CA ASP A 66 -14.08 -17.91 39.47
C ASP A 66 -13.35 -19.20 39.05
N ALA A 67 -12.88 -19.93 40.07
CA ALA A 67 -12.12 -21.17 39.91
C ALA A 67 -13.00 -22.36 39.52
N ASP A 68 -14.30 -22.30 39.81
CA ASP A 68 -15.25 -23.38 39.54
C ASP A 68 -15.72 -23.40 38.07
N LEU A 69 -15.42 -22.34 37.31
CA LEU A 69 -15.77 -22.24 35.89
C LEU A 69 -14.81 -23.04 35.01
N LYS A 70 -15.38 -23.91 34.17
CA LYS A 70 -14.62 -24.76 33.24
C LYS A 70 -14.11 -23.97 32.03
N ARG A 71 -12.81 -23.70 32.01
CA ARG A 71 -12.12 -22.94 30.96
C ARG A 71 -11.80 -23.79 29.73
N ARG A 72 -11.99 -23.22 28.53
CA ARG A 72 -11.75 -23.93 27.25
C ARG A 72 -11.06 -23.03 26.21
N PRO A 73 -9.82 -22.57 26.49
CA PRO A 73 -9.08 -21.65 25.61
C PRO A 73 -8.84 -22.22 24.20
N GLY A 74 -8.79 -23.55 24.06
CA GLY A 74 -8.57 -24.22 22.77
C GLY A 74 -9.58 -23.83 21.69
N PHE A 75 -10.85 -23.57 22.06
CA PHE A 75 -11.85 -23.12 21.08
C PHE A 75 -11.63 -21.68 20.62
N MET A 76 -11.19 -20.79 21.50
CA MET A 76 -10.82 -19.42 21.12
C MET A 76 -9.56 -19.40 20.27
N ILE A 77 -8.53 -20.17 20.63
CA ILE A 77 -7.31 -20.32 19.84
C ILE A 77 -7.64 -20.88 18.45
N ALA A 78 -8.49 -21.90 18.36
CA ALA A 78 -8.95 -22.44 17.09
C ALA A 78 -9.68 -21.39 16.25
N HIS A 79 -10.57 -20.59 16.85
CA HIS A 79 -11.23 -19.48 16.17
C HIS A 79 -10.21 -18.49 15.60
N ILE A 80 -9.24 -18.02 16.42
CA ILE A 80 -8.22 -17.06 15.99
C ILE A 80 -7.41 -17.61 14.82
N ILE A 81 -6.91 -18.85 14.92
CA ILE A 81 -6.08 -19.46 13.86
C ILE A 81 -6.90 -19.66 12.58
N LEU A 82 -8.09 -20.24 12.66
CA LEU A 82 -8.92 -20.54 11.50
C LEU A 82 -9.38 -19.26 10.78
N MET A 83 -9.80 -18.23 11.54
CA MET A 83 -10.19 -16.95 10.96
C MET A 83 -8.98 -16.22 10.37
N SER A 84 -7.80 -16.30 10.99
CA SER A 84 -6.58 -15.71 10.45
C SER A 84 -6.17 -16.39 9.14
N LEU A 85 -6.22 -17.73 9.07
CA LEU A 85 -5.96 -18.48 7.84
C LEU A 85 -6.99 -18.20 6.74
N ALA A 86 -8.27 -18.00 7.10
CA ALA A 86 -9.30 -17.63 6.15
C ALA A 86 -9.03 -16.24 5.55
N PHE A 87 -8.94 -15.20 6.38
CA PHE A 87 -8.87 -13.81 5.95
C PHE A 87 -7.49 -13.39 5.45
N PHE A 88 -6.41 -13.84 6.09
CA PHE A 88 -5.05 -13.45 5.66
C PHE A 88 -4.40 -14.47 4.74
N GLY A 89 -4.92 -15.70 4.64
CA GLY A 89 -4.39 -16.75 3.76
C GLY A 89 -5.28 -17.02 2.54
N ALA A 90 -6.40 -17.71 2.74
CA ALA A 90 -7.26 -18.23 1.68
C ALA A 90 -7.87 -17.12 0.81
N LEU A 91 -8.35 -16.04 1.43
CA LEU A 91 -8.99 -14.92 0.73
C LEU A 91 -8.02 -14.17 -0.21
N PRO A 92 -6.82 -13.70 0.23
CA PRO A 92 -5.85 -13.09 -0.67
C PRO A 92 -5.41 -14.00 -1.82
N ILE A 93 -5.20 -15.29 -1.55
CA ILE A 93 -4.86 -16.28 -2.60
C ILE A 93 -6.01 -16.40 -3.61
N GLY A 94 -7.25 -16.43 -3.14
CA GLY A 94 -8.44 -16.42 -3.99
C GLY A 94 -8.52 -15.19 -4.87
N ILE A 95 -8.28 -14.00 -4.30
CA ILE A 95 -8.26 -12.72 -5.04
C ILE A 95 -7.16 -12.74 -6.11
N ILE A 96 -5.95 -13.21 -5.79
CA ILE A 96 -4.85 -13.29 -6.75
C ILE A 96 -5.21 -14.22 -7.92
N LEU A 97 -5.65 -15.45 -7.63
CA LEU A 97 -6.01 -16.42 -8.66
C LEU A 97 -7.16 -15.92 -9.54
N ARG A 98 -8.14 -15.23 -8.94
CA ARG A 98 -9.22 -14.57 -9.67
C ARG A 98 -8.68 -13.45 -10.56
N SER A 99 -7.78 -12.61 -10.05
CA SER A 99 -7.19 -11.49 -10.82
C SER A 99 -6.39 -11.96 -12.05
N THR A 100 -5.80 -13.16 -11.99
CA THR A 100 -5.06 -13.75 -13.10
C THR A 100 -5.90 -14.70 -13.96
N GLN A 101 -7.23 -14.72 -13.80
CA GLN A 101 -8.16 -15.63 -14.49
C GLN A 101 -7.77 -17.12 -14.37
N HIS A 102 -7.13 -17.51 -13.26
CA HIS A 102 -6.68 -18.88 -13.08
C HIS A 102 -7.86 -19.80 -12.76
N PRO A 103 -7.97 -20.99 -13.37
CA PRO A 103 -9.14 -21.88 -13.21
C PRO A 103 -9.34 -22.36 -11.77
N ALA A 104 -8.27 -22.45 -10.99
CA ALA A 104 -8.32 -22.90 -9.60
C ALA A 104 -8.82 -21.84 -8.59
N HIS A 105 -9.29 -20.66 -9.03
CA HIS A 105 -9.74 -19.59 -8.12
C HIS A 105 -10.90 -20.01 -7.19
N GLY A 106 -11.71 -21.00 -7.57
CA GLY A 106 -12.77 -21.54 -6.72
C GLY A 106 -12.27 -22.33 -5.49
N VAL A 107 -11.08 -22.94 -5.57
CA VAL A 107 -10.54 -23.78 -4.48
C VAL A 107 -10.20 -22.95 -3.22
N PRO A 108 -9.44 -21.84 -3.30
CA PRO A 108 -9.21 -20.97 -2.14
C PRO A 108 -10.50 -20.36 -1.60
N MET A 109 -11.49 -20.07 -2.45
CA MET A 109 -12.78 -19.54 -1.98
C MET A 109 -13.58 -20.57 -1.19
N LEU A 110 -13.58 -21.84 -1.62
CA LEU A 110 -14.18 -22.93 -0.85
C LEU A 110 -13.43 -23.14 0.47
N ALA A 111 -12.09 -23.05 0.47
CA ALA A 111 -11.29 -23.11 1.67
C ALA A 111 -11.62 -21.94 2.62
N PHE A 112 -11.76 -20.71 2.10
CA PHE A 112 -12.14 -19.52 2.87
C PHE A 112 -13.46 -19.73 3.61
N TYR A 113 -14.52 -20.18 2.93
CA TYR A 113 -15.81 -20.43 3.56
C TYR A 113 -15.79 -21.59 4.54
N SER A 114 -15.05 -22.67 4.23
CA SER A 114 -14.90 -23.82 5.11
C SER A 114 -14.18 -23.45 6.41
N LEU A 115 -13.04 -22.75 6.31
CA LEU A 115 -12.30 -22.26 7.47
C LEU A 115 -13.13 -21.29 8.31
N THR A 116 -13.88 -20.39 7.65
CA THR A 116 -14.79 -19.46 8.33
C THR A 116 -15.88 -20.20 9.08
N ALA A 117 -16.53 -21.20 8.46
CA ALA A 117 -17.60 -21.96 9.08
C ALA A 117 -17.11 -22.72 10.33
N VAL A 118 -15.95 -23.40 10.24
CA VAL A 118 -15.34 -24.09 11.38
C VAL A 118 -14.87 -23.10 12.45
N GLY A 119 -14.30 -21.97 12.06
CA GLY A 119 -13.88 -20.90 12.96
C GLY A 119 -15.05 -20.29 13.74
N LEU A 120 -16.19 -20.06 13.08
CA LEU A 120 -17.42 -19.59 13.71
C LEU A 120 -18.03 -20.65 14.64
N ALA A 121 -18.00 -21.93 14.25
CA ALA A 121 -18.45 -23.02 15.11
C ALA A 121 -17.62 -23.09 16.40
N ALA A 122 -16.29 -22.98 16.30
CA ALA A 122 -15.39 -22.92 17.46
C ALA A 122 -15.72 -21.73 18.37
N SER A 123 -15.93 -20.53 17.81
CA SER A 123 -16.34 -19.33 18.57
C SER A 123 -17.71 -19.49 19.23
N GLY A 124 -18.68 -20.08 18.53
CA GLY A 124 -20.00 -20.36 19.06
C GLY A 124 -19.97 -21.33 20.25
N ILE A 125 -19.15 -22.38 20.16
CA ILE A 125 -18.92 -23.32 21.27
C ILE A 125 -18.24 -22.60 22.44
N TYR A 126 -17.21 -21.80 22.17
CA TYR A 126 -16.52 -21.02 23.21
C TYR A 126 -17.48 -20.08 23.95
N LYS A 127 -18.32 -19.34 23.22
CA LYS A 127 -19.29 -18.39 23.80
C LYS A 127 -20.36 -19.08 24.65
N LYS A 128 -20.70 -20.34 24.32
CA LYS A 128 -21.64 -21.14 25.13
C LYS A 128 -20.95 -21.76 26.36
N ALA A 129 -19.65 -22.05 26.27
CA ALA A 129 -18.89 -22.68 27.34
C ALA A 129 -18.27 -21.68 28.34
N THR A 130 -18.19 -20.40 27.98
CA THR A 130 -17.51 -19.35 28.74
C THR A 130 -18.53 -18.29 29.15
N PRO A 131 -18.50 -17.76 30.39
CA PRO A 131 -19.35 -16.65 30.77
C PRO A 131 -19.15 -15.45 29.83
N ASN A 132 -20.23 -14.71 29.57
CA ASN A 132 -20.13 -13.51 28.76
C ASN A 132 -19.51 -12.37 29.57
N LEU A 133 -18.21 -12.12 29.40
CA LEU A 133 -17.50 -11.07 30.12
C LEU A 133 -17.86 -9.66 29.63
N TYR A 134 -18.26 -9.52 28.36
CA TYR A 134 -18.51 -8.22 27.73
C TYR A 134 -19.86 -8.19 27.02
N GLU A 135 -20.89 -7.75 27.75
CA GLU A 135 -22.19 -7.47 27.16
C GLU A 135 -22.09 -6.35 26.11
N GLY A 136 -22.76 -6.54 24.97
CA GLY A 136 -22.77 -5.54 23.90
C GLY A 136 -21.52 -5.48 23.01
N SER A 137 -20.56 -6.41 23.13
CA SER A 137 -19.36 -6.46 22.26
C SER A 137 -19.68 -6.34 20.77
N VAL A 138 -18.97 -5.44 20.08
CA VAL A 138 -19.20 -5.10 18.65
C VAL A 138 -18.49 -6.04 17.68
N HIS A 139 -17.43 -6.74 18.11
CA HIS A 139 -16.61 -7.57 17.23
C HIS A 139 -17.44 -8.65 16.50
N GLY A 140 -18.35 -9.32 17.21
CA GLY A 140 -19.23 -10.32 16.59
C GLY A 140 -20.16 -9.70 15.53
N LYS A 141 -20.77 -8.55 15.82
CA LYS A 141 -21.66 -7.84 14.87
C LYS A 141 -20.89 -7.40 13.62
N GLN A 142 -19.70 -6.84 13.82
CA GLN A 142 -18.81 -6.45 12.73
C GLN A 142 -18.37 -7.65 11.89
N GLY A 143 -17.99 -8.76 12.52
CA GLY A 143 -17.61 -9.99 11.85
C GLY A 143 -18.72 -10.54 10.95
N TYR A 144 -19.96 -10.65 11.47
CA TYR A 144 -21.10 -11.06 10.66
C TYR A 144 -21.40 -10.11 9.50
N PHE A 145 -21.24 -8.80 9.71
CA PHE A 145 -21.43 -7.81 8.65
C PHE A 145 -20.42 -7.96 7.51
N VAL A 146 -19.13 -8.16 7.82
CA VAL A 146 -18.10 -8.38 6.80
C VAL A 146 -18.31 -9.72 6.09
N LEU A 147 -18.72 -10.77 6.81
CA LEU A 147 -19.05 -12.05 6.20
C LEU A 147 -20.27 -11.96 5.28
N PHE A 148 -21.28 -11.17 5.65
CA PHE A 148 -22.41 -10.87 4.79
C PHE A 148 -21.96 -10.15 3.50
N LEU A 149 -21.04 -9.19 3.61
CA LEU A 149 -20.49 -8.48 2.45
C LEU A 149 -19.65 -9.42 1.56
N ALA A 150 -18.81 -10.27 2.15
CA ALA A 150 -18.04 -11.29 1.42
C ALA A 150 -18.95 -12.31 0.71
N ALA A 151 -19.99 -12.78 1.40
CA ALA A 151 -21.00 -13.67 0.84
C ALA A 151 -21.78 -13.00 -0.29
N SER A 152 -22.13 -11.72 -0.16
CA SER A 152 -22.80 -10.94 -1.21
C SER A 152 -21.93 -10.82 -2.46
N LEU A 153 -20.64 -10.54 -2.30
CA LEU A 153 -19.68 -10.51 -3.41
C LEU A 153 -19.55 -11.87 -4.10
N SER A 154 -19.53 -12.96 -3.32
CA SER A 154 -19.47 -14.32 -3.88
C SER A 154 -20.78 -14.76 -4.52
N ALA A 155 -21.92 -14.28 -4.02
CA ALA A 155 -23.24 -14.58 -4.59
C ALA A 155 -23.37 -14.04 -6.02
N VAL A 156 -22.82 -12.85 -6.30
CA VAL A 156 -22.75 -12.30 -7.66
C VAL A 156 -22.02 -13.27 -8.61
N ASP A 157 -20.89 -13.81 -8.17
CA ASP A 157 -20.12 -14.76 -8.98
C ASP A 157 -20.83 -16.10 -9.17
N ILE A 158 -21.49 -16.60 -8.12
CA ILE A 158 -22.28 -17.84 -8.18
C ILE A 158 -23.44 -17.68 -9.15
N VAL A 159 -24.17 -16.56 -9.10
CA VAL A 159 -25.28 -16.27 -10.03
C VAL A 159 -24.79 -16.22 -11.47
N ALA A 160 -23.64 -15.59 -11.74
CA ALA A 160 -23.02 -15.63 -13.06
C ALA A 160 -22.60 -17.05 -13.49
N GLY A 161 -22.10 -17.87 -12.56
CA GLY A 161 -21.85 -19.29 -12.79
C GLY A 161 -23.11 -20.08 -13.16
N VAL A 162 -24.21 -19.87 -12.42
CA VAL A 162 -25.51 -20.51 -12.67
C VAL A 162 -26.10 -20.07 -14.00
N MET A 163 -26.01 -18.77 -14.36
CA MET A 163 -26.47 -18.29 -15.66
C MET A 163 -25.70 -18.95 -16.82
N ARG A 164 -24.38 -19.12 -16.68
CA ARG A 164 -23.57 -19.87 -17.66
C ARG A 164 -23.94 -21.34 -17.71
N PHE A 165 -24.20 -21.96 -16.56
CA PHE A 165 -24.70 -23.33 -16.49
C PHE A 165 -26.04 -23.48 -17.23
N VAL A 166 -27.02 -22.60 -16.97
CA VAL A 166 -28.32 -22.62 -17.65
C VAL A 166 -28.18 -22.36 -19.16
N SER A 167 -27.30 -21.44 -19.56
CA SER A 167 -26.97 -21.17 -20.97
C SER A 167 -26.37 -22.41 -21.65
N PHE A 168 -25.45 -23.11 -20.98
CA PHE A 168 -24.88 -24.36 -21.48
C PHE A 168 -25.94 -25.44 -21.70
N PHE A 169 -26.88 -25.61 -20.77
CA PHE A 169 -27.98 -26.58 -20.93
C PHE A 169 -28.98 -26.21 -22.03
N ARG A 170 -29.11 -24.92 -22.34
CA ARG A 170 -29.92 -24.41 -23.45
C ARG A 170 -29.20 -24.46 -24.80
N SER A 171 -27.91 -24.70 -24.83
CA SER A 171 -27.12 -24.82 -26.06
C SER A 171 -27.21 -26.23 -26.65
N ASP A 172 -27.15 -26.31 -27.98
CA ASP A 172 -27.31 -27.56 -28.74
C ASP A 172 -26.12 -28.53 -28.61
N ASP A 173 -24.94 -28.02 -28.24
CA ASP A 173 -23.73 -28.82 -28.04
C ASP A 173 -23.40 -28.99 -26.55
N ARG A 174 -23.70 -30.19 -26.04
CA ARG A 174 -23.58 -30.60 -24.63
C ARG A 174 -22.30 -31.37 -24.33
N THR A 175 -21.21 -31.09 -25.04
CA THR A 175 -19.95 -31.80 -24.83
C THR A 175 -19.32 -31.45 -23.47
N PHE A 176 -18.82 -32.45 -22.73
CA PHE A 176 -18.13 -32.25 -21.43
C PHE A 176 -16.96 -31.26 -21.52
N ARG A 177 -16.25 -31.25 -22.66
CA ARG A 177 -15.16 -30.31 -22.95
C ARG A 177 -15.63 -28.85 -23.06
N ARG A 178 -16.86 -28.63 -23.52
CA ARG A 178 -17.49 -27.31 -23.58
C ARG A 178 -18.07 -26.92 -22.22
N PHE A 179 -18.69 -27.86 -21.50
CA PHE A 179 -19.08 -27.67 -20.10
C PHE A 179 -17.92 -27.17 -19.24
N TRP A 180 -16.79 -27.87 -19.31
CA TRP A 180 -15.60 -27.55 -18.54
C TRP A 180 -15.03 -26.18 -18.92
N ARG A 181 -14.94 -25.86 -20.23
CA ARG A 181 -14.40 -24.56 -20.70
C ARG A 181 -15.32 -23.37 -20.47
N TYR A 182 -16.62 -23.54 -20.68
CA TYR A 182 -17.62 -22.45 -20.63
C TYR A 182 -18.12 -22.18 -19.20
N VAL A 183 -18.47 -23.24 -18.45
CA VAL A 183 -19.09 -23.09 -17.12
C VAL A 183 -18.04 -22.97 -16.01
N ILE A 184 -17.00 -23.83 -16.04
CA ILE A 184 -16.00 -23.90 -14.97
C ILE A 184 -14.79 -22.99 -15.24
N LEU A 185 -14.22 -23.07 -16.45
CA LEU A 185 -13.02 -22.31 -16.81
C LEU A 185 -13.28 -20.87 -17.26
N SER A 186 -14.55 -20.50 -17.50
CA SER A 186 -14.91 -19.15 -17.97
C SER A 186 -14.17 -18.69 -19.24
N GLN A 187 -13.71 -19.62 -20.08
CA GLN A 187 -12.76 -19.33 -21.15
C GLN A 187 -13.42 -18.85 -22.45
N GLU A 188 -14.73 -19.11 -22.61
CA GLU A 188 -15.56 -18.62 -23.71
C GLU A 188 -16.53 -17.57 -23.16
N VAL A 189 -16.18 -16.29 -23.34
CA VAL A 189 -17.02 -15.16 -22.91
C VAL A 189 -18.00 -14.83 -24.04
N ASP A 190 -19.28 -15.16 -23.87
CA ASP A 190 -20.33 -14.58 -24.69
C ASP A 190 -20.43 -13.09 -24.34
N THR A 191 -19.89 -12.22 -25.21
CA THR A 191 -20.02 -10.75 -25.15
C THR A 191 -21.47 -10.26 -25.14
N ARG A 192 -22.44 -11.14 -25.40
CA ARG A 192 -23.88 -10.84 -25.34
C ARG A 192 -24.51 -11.02 -23.95
N LEU A 193 -23.89 -11.79 -23.06
CA LEU A 193 -24.42 -12.09 -21.71
C LEU A 193 -23.73 -11.29 -20.60
N GLN A 194 -22.54 -10.74 -20.86
CA GLN A 194 -21.88 -9.75 -20.01
C GLN A 194 -21.89 -8.41 -20.72
N GLY A 195 -22.84 -7.55 -20.36
CA GLY A 195 -22.72 -6.14 -20.71
C GLY A 195 -21.44 -5.54 -20.09
N PRO A 196 -20.97 -4.38 -20.57
CA PRO A 196 -19.82 -3.65 -20.00
C PRO A 196 -19.96 -3.30 -18.50
N GLU A 197 -21.11 -3.60 -17.90
CA GLU A 197 -21.42 -3.41 -16.49
C GLU A 197 -20.86 -4.52 -15.57
N TYR A 198 -20.50 -5.69 -16.09
CA TYR A 198 -19.97 -6.80 -15.27
C TYR A 198 -18.44 -6.79 -15.17
N THR A 199 -17.76 -6.20 -16.15
CA THR A 199 -16.31 -5.99 -16.18
C THR A 199 -15.82 -5.03 -15.09
N GLY A 200 -16.61 -4.03 -14.70
CA GLY A 200 -16.27 -3.09 -13.63
C GLY A 200 -16.40 -3.62 -12.19
N LEU A 201 -16.86 -4.87 -12.00
CA LEU A 201 -16.88 -5.59 -10.72
C LEU A 201 -15.64 -6.48 -10.53
N ILE A 202 -14.91 -6.70 -11.62
CA ILE A 202 -13.66 -7.45 -11.65
C ILE A 202 -12.59 -6.51 -11.08
N VAL A 203 -11.59 -7.06 -10.39
CA VAL A 203 -10.33 -6.34 -10.16
C VAL A 203 -9.87 -5.87 -11.54
N GLU A 204 -10.09 -4.59 -11.86
CA GLU A 204 -9.56 -3.96 -13.07
C GLU A 204 -8.03 -4.01 -12.94
N ASP A 205 -7.39 -5.04 -13.52
CA ASP A 205 -6.27 -4.72 -14.41
C ASP A 205 -6.95 -3.92 -15.54
N PRO A 206 -6.69 -2.60 -15.68
CA PRO A 206 -7.25 -1.86 -16.80
C PRO A 206 -6.80 -2.56 -18.07
N GLU A 207 -7.74 -2.73 -19.00
CA GLU A 207 -7.56 -3.39 -20.29
C GLU A 207 -6.13 -3.28 -20.80
N GLU A 208 -5.43 -4.42 -20.86
CA GLU A 208 -4.24 -4.52 -21.68
C GLU A 208 -4.65 -4.15 -23.10
N TYR A 209 -4.32 -2.93 -23.52
CA TYR A 209 -4.26 -2.62 -24.93
C TYR A 209 -3.27 -3.61 -25.54
N GLU A 210 -3.79 -4.55 -26.32
CA GLU A 210 -2.99 -5.40 -27.18
C GLU A 210 -2.03 -4.51 -27.96
N VAL A 211 -0.73 -4.65 -27.67
CA VAL A 211 0.30 -4.17 -28.57
C VAL A 211 0.09 -4.94 -29.87
N HIS A 212 -0.50 -4.27 -30.87
CA HIS A 212 -0.76 -4.87 -32.17
C HIS A 212 0.44 -5.69 -32.63
N LYS A 213 0.20 -6.99 -32.84
CA LYS A 213 1.07 -7.87 -33.61
C LYS A 213 1.37 -7.15 -34.94
N LEU A 214 2.63 -6.76 -35.15
CA LEU A 214 3.17 -6.60 -36.49
C LEU A 214 3.04 -7.96 -37.18
N GLY A 215 2.01 -8.10 -38.00
CA GLY A 215 1.69 -9.30 -38.74
C GLY A 215 2.88 -9.71 -39.61
N ARG A 216 3.44 -10.87 -39.32
CA ARG A 216 4.29 -11.60 -40.24
C ARG A 216 3.34 -12.42 -41.10
N ALA A 217 2.96 -11.89 -42.25
CA ALA A 217 2.24 -12.66 -43.26
C ALA A 217 3.22 -13.66 -43.87
N SER A 218 2.99 -14.93 -43.58
CA SER A 218 3.52 -16.08 -44.30
C SER A 218 2.53 -16.42 -45.40
N ASP A 219 2.90 -16.19 -46.67
CA ASP A 219 2.22 -16.79 -47.82
C ASP A 219 3.17 -17.79 -48.47
N ASP A 220 2.63 -18.98 -48.74
CA ASP A 220 3.33 -20.17 -49.18
C ASP A 220 2.77 -20.61 -50.55
N SER A 221 3.55 -20.33 -51.62
CA SER A 221 3.71 -21.08 -52.90
C SER A 221 2.48 -21.35 -53.82
N PRO A 222 2.59 -21.72 -55.13
CA PRO A 222 3.76 -22.00 -55.98
C PRO A 222 3.78 -21.34 -57.40
N ILE A 223 4.90 -21.58 -58.09
CA ILE A 223 5.40 -21.09 -59.38
C ILE A 223 4.58 -21.50 -60.63
N SER A 224 4.46 -20.62 -61.64
CA SER A 224 4.67 -20.98 -63.07
C SER A 224 5.02 -19.74 -63.92
N PRO A 225 5.92 -19.85 -64.93
CA PRO A 225 6.56 -18.71 -65.59
C PRO A 225 6.11 -18.52 -67.05
N THR A 226 5.89 -17.28 -67.51
CA THR A 226 6.01 -16.92 -68.94
C THR A 226 6.22 -15.41 -69.11
N GLU A 227 7.47 -15.06 -69.41
CA GLU A 227 7.92 -14.11 -70.45
C GLU A 227 7.05 -12.89 -70.77
N ASP A 228 7.44 -11.75 -70.19
CA ASP A 228 7.59 -10.46 -70.91
C ASP A 228 8.57 -9.57 -70.11
N GLU A 229 9.84 -9.98 -70.13
CA GLU A 229 10.99 -9.22 -69.64
C GLU A 229 11.48 -8.24 -70.73
N THR A 230 10.96 -7.00 -70.76
CA THR A 230 11.79 -5.87 -71.23
C THR A 230 11.55 -4.51 -70.56
N GLU A 231 10.61 -4.33 -69.62
CA GLU A 231 10.36 -2.99 -69.04
C GLU A 231 10.48 -2.83 -67.51
N GLN A 232 10.90 -3.85 -66.75
CA GLN A 232 11.08 -3.72 -65.28
C GLN A 232 12.54 -3.79 -64.79
N TRP A 233 13.50 -4.01 -65.69
CA TRP A 233 14.94 -4.17 -65.38
C TRP A 233 15.72 -2.85 -65.12
N ALA A 234 15.05 -1.69 -65.07
CA ALA A 234 15.72 -0.41 -64.75
C ALA A 234 15.57 0.04 -63.29
N ASN A 235 14.66 -0.55 -62.49
CA ASN A 235 14.33 -0.06 -61.15
C ASN A 235 14.81 -0.93 -59.97
N GLU A 236 15.51 -2.03 -60.22
CA GLU A 236 15.88 -3.03 -59.20
C GLU A 236 17.42 -3.12 -58.95
N VAL A 237 18.20 -2.06 -59.18
CA VAL A 237 19.69 -2.13 -59.06
C VAL A 237 20.25 -1.47 -57.78
N HIS A 238 19.46 -0.85 -56.89
CA HIS A 238 20.04 -0.10 -55.76
C HIS A 238 19.67 -0.54 -54.34
N ARG A 239 19.02 -1.69 -54.14
CA ARG A 239 18.58 -2.07 -52.78
C ARG A 239 18.87 -3.51 -52.36
N HIS A 240 20.08 -4.00 -52.61
CA HIS A 240 20.64 -5.06 -51.76
C HIS A 240 22.14 -4.88 -51.54
N ARG A 241 22.55 -5.22 -50.31
CA ARG A 241 23.92 -5.40 -49.77
C ARG A 241 24.44 -4.20 -48.97
N HIS A 242 24.09 -4.12 -47.69
CA HIS A 242 24.75 -4.78 -46.55
C HIS A 242 25.96 -4.01 -46.00
N LEU A 243 25.96 -3.89 -44.67
CA LEU A 243 27.09 -3.82 -43.73
C LEU A 243 27.50 -2.44 -43.17
N ARG A 244 27.24 -2.33 -41.86
CA ARG A 244 28.18 -2.00 -40.78
C ARG A 244 28.63 -0.54 -40.54
N HIS A 245 28.50 -0.20 -39.25
CA HIS A 245 29.31 0.71 -38.43
C HIS A 245 29.37 2.19 -38.80
N ALA A 246 28.74 3.03 -37.97
CA ALA A 246 29.38 4.27 -37.51
C ALA A 246 28.78 4.69 -36.16
N SER A 247 29.68 4.85 -35.19
CA SER A 247 29.47 5.50 -33.89
C SER A 247 29.74 7.00 -34.03
N LEU A 248 29.38 7.74 -32.98
CA LEU A 248 29.82 9.09 -32.60
C LEU A 248 29.14 10.29 -33.29
N ALA A 249 28.40 11.00 -32.45
CA ALA A 249 28.56 12.41 -32.12
C ALA A 249 28.28 13.50 -33.19
N SER A 250 27.65 14.55 -32.66
CA SER A 250 27.73 15.96 -33.09
C SER A 250 26.61 16.48 -34.00
N GLU A 251 25.83 17.36 -33.37
CA GLU A 251 25.26 18.63 -33.82
C GLU A 251 24.82 18.89 -35.28
N ARG A 252 23.70 19.63 -35.32
CA ARG A 252 23.22 20.58 -36.34
C ARG A 252 22.31 20.07 -37.46
N THR A 253 21.01 20.30 -37.22
CA THR A 253 20.05 21.03 -38.06
C THR A 253 20.11 20.86 -39.59
N LEU A 254 19.05 20.29 -40.16
CA LEU A 254 18.34 20.85 -41.32
C LEU A 254 16.97 20.18 -41.52
N PHE A 255 16.01 21.03 -41.87
CA PHE A 255 14.57 20.79 -41.95
C PHE A 255 14.15 19.82 -43.07
N GLY A 256 13.04 19.09 -42.88
CA GLY A 256 12.49 18.19 -43.89
C GLY A 256 11.14 17.53 -43.56
N ASN A 257 10.18 18.31 -43.08
CA ASN A 257 8.72 18.20 -43.26
C ASN A 257 8.09 16.82 -43.64
N GLN A 258 7.55 16.09 -42.65
CA GLN A 258 6.32 15.29 -42.84
C GLN A 258 5.40 15.54 -41.64
N ARG A 259 4.48 16.49 -41.84
CA ARG A 259 3.37 16.79 -40.93
C ARG A 259 2.36 15.66 -40.98
N SER A 260 1.99 15.14 -39.81
CA SER A 260 0.65 14.61 -39.56
C SER A 260 0.06 15.41 -38.40
N ASN A 261 -0.76 16.41 -38.74
CA ASN A 261 -1.63 17.09 -37.80
C ASN A 261 -2.75 16.12 -37.43
N SER A 262 -2.73 15.55 -36.22
CA SER A 262 -3.88 14.80 -35.67
C SER A 262 -4.07 14.99 -34.17
N SER A 263 -3.73 16.18 -33.63
CA SER A 263 -3.91 16.48 -32.20
C SER A 263 -5.29 17.02 -31.81
N ASP A 264 -6.20 17.27 -32.76
CA ASP A 264 -7.55 17.80 -32.44
C ASP A 264 -8.70 16.81 -32.67
N THR A 265 -8.44 15.59 -33.14
CA THR A 265 -9.48 14.54 -33.32
C THR A 265 -9.29 13.31 -32.43
N LEU A 266 -8.23 13.24 -31.62
CA LEU A 266 -8.01 12.15 -30.65
C LEU A 266 -8.51 12.43 -29.23
N ASN A 267 -9.21 13.56 -29.03
CA ASN A 267 -9.98 13.80 -27.79
C ASN A 267 -11.43 13.29 -27.87
N GLU A 268 -11.82 12.67 -28.98
CA GLU A 268 -13.09 11.92 -29.13
C GLU A 268 -12.90 10.39 -29.06
N ALA A 269 -11.75 9.90 -28.63
CA ALA A 269 -11.65 8.51 -28.15
C ALA A 269 -12.24 8.43 -26.74
N ALA A 270 -13.55 8.13 -26.68
CA ALA A 270 -14.32 7.69 -25.52
C ALA A 270 -13.86 8.26 -24.16
N LYS A 271 -14.38 9.43 -23.79
CA LYS A 271 -14.63 9.71 -22.36
C LYS A 271 -15.64 8.69 -21.88
N GLU A 272 -15.20 7.51 -21.47
CA GLU A 272 -16.03 6.59 -20.72
C GLU A 272 -16.44 7.34 -19.46
N LYS A 273 -17.68 7.80 -19.43
CA LYS A 273 -18.25 8.47 -18.25
C LYS A 273 -18.26 7.39 -17.17
N VAL A 274 -17.25 7.37 -16.31
CA VAL A 274 -17.22 6.51 -15.13
C VAL A 274 -18.53 6.70 -14.39
N THR A 275 -19.42 5.72 -14.53
CA THR A 275 -20.79 5.78 -14.05
C THR A 275 -20.75 5.91 -12.52
N LEU A 276 -21.72 6.61 -11.92
CA LEU A 276 -21.84 6.72 -10.46
C LEU A 276 -21.75 5.35 -9.78
N ARG A 277 -22.32 4.32 -10.43
CA ARG A 277 -22.27 2.92 -10.03
C ARG A 277 -20.83 2.38 -9.94
N THR A 278 -19.98 2.62 -10.93
CA THR A 278 -18.56 2.19 -10.91
C THR A 278 -17.79 2.85 -9.76
N ARG A 279 -18.07 4.12 -9.46
CA ARG A 279 -17.47 4.81 -8.30
C ARG A 279 -17.94 4.21 -6.97
N LEU A 280 -19.23 3.92 -6.84
CA LEU A 280 -19.80 3.28 -5.66
C LEU A 280 -19.23 1.87 -5.45
N LEU A 281 -19.01 1.11 -6.51
CA LEU A 281 -18.38 -0.21 -6.43
C LEU A 281 -16.92 -0.12 -5.97
N LYS A 282 -16.13 0.81 -6.51
CA LYS A 282 -14.75 1.06 -6.06
C LYS A 282 -14.70 1.50 -4.59
N ALA A 283 -15.63 2.36 -4.18
CA ALA A 283 -15.76 2.76 -2.78
C ALA A 283 -16.16 1.56 -1.88
N GLY A 284 -17.05 0.69 -2.36
CA GLY A 284 -17.46 -0.53 -1.65
C GLY A 284 -16.32 -1.55 -1.49
N GLN A 285 -15.50 -1.74 -2.52
CA GLN A 285 -14.31 -2.60 -2.46
C GLN A 285 -13.27 -2.04 -1.47
N PHE A 286 -12.99 -0.73 -1.55
CA PHE A 286 -12.11 -0.08 -0.60
C PHE A 286 -12.63 -0.21 0.85
N ALA A 287 -13.92 0.03 1.06
CA ALA A 287 -14.56 -0.14 2.36
C ALA A 287 -14.47 -1.58 2.86
N PHE A 288 -14.68 -2.58 1.99
CA PHE A 288 -14.51 -3.99 2.32
C PHE A 288 -13.08 -4.28 2.79
N THR A 289 -12.06 -3.85 2.05
CA THR A 289 -10.65 -4.07 2.43
C THR A 289 -10.31 -3.42 3.78
N VAL A 290 -10.81 -2.21 4.04
CA VAL A 290 -10.59 -1.53 5.33
C VAL A 290 -11.29 -2.28 6.46
N LEU A 291 -12.56 -2.67 6.27
CA LEU A 291 -13.33 -3.39 7.28
C LEU A 291 -12.72 -4.76 7.59
N GLU A 292 -12.29 -5.49 6.56
CA GLU A 292 -11.61 -6.78 6.67
C GLU A 292 -10.36 -6.67 7.56
N ARG A 293 -9.48 -5.70 7.27
CA ARG A 293 -8.25 -5.46 8.05
C ARG A 293 -8.54 -5.06 9.50
N SER A 294 -9.62 -4.32 9.74
CA SER A 294 -10.00 -3.86 11.07
C SER A 294 -10.57 -4.96 11.98
N ILE A 295 -11.05 -6.08 11.44
CA ILE A 295 -11.61 -7.18 12.25
C ILE A 295 -10.55 -7.79 13.17
N LEU A 296 -9.33 -7.98 12.68
CA LEU A 296 -8.25 -8.56 13.49
C LEU A 296 -7.96 -7.67 14.72
N LEU A 297 -7.89 -6.36 14.51
CA LEU A 297 -7.65 -5.40 15.60
C LEU A 297 -8.78 -5.42 16.63
N THR A 298 -10.03 -5.40 16.19
CA THR A 298 -11.18 -5.48 17.12
C THR A 298 -11.24 -6.82 17.85
N GLY A 299 -10.81 -7.91 17.23
CA GLY A 299 -10.69 -9.23 17.87
C GLY A 299 -9.65 -9.23 18.99
N ILE A 300 -8.48 -8.66 18.73
CA ILE A 300 -7.41 -8.49 19.74
C ILE A 300 -7.94 -7.66 20.91
N VAL A 301 -8.56 -6.51 20.65
CA VAL A 301 -9.14 -5.62 21.67
C VAL A 301 -10.16 -6.35 22.54
N VAL A 302 -11.07 -7.13 21.94
CA VAL A 302 -12.07 -7.88 22.71
C VAL A 302 -11.43 -9.00 23.53
N TYR A 303 -10.42 -9.69 22.99
CA TYR A 303 -9.77 -10.79 23.70
C TYR A 303 -8.92 -10.29 24.88
N THR A 304 -8.13 -9.23 24.69
CA THR A 304 -7.29 -8.63 25.75
C THR A 304 -8.09 -7.76 26.71
N GLY A 305 -9.26 -7.27 26.30
CA GLY A 305 -10.12 -6.44 27.12
C GLY A 305 -9.77 -4.96 27.15
N GLY A 306 -8.96 -4.49 26.19
CA GLY A 306 -8.60 -3.06 26.08
C GLY A 306 -9.68 -2.19 25.43
N CYS A 307 -9.33 -0.92 25.22
CA CYS A 307 -10.13 0.17 24.68
C CYS A 307 -11.49 0.35 25.37
N ARG A 308 -11.52 0.50 26.70
CA ARG A 308 -12.77 0.67 27.47
C ARG A 308 -12.94 2.04 28.10
N GLU A 309 -14.20 2.42 28.31
CA GLU A 309 -14.58 3.62 29.06
C GLU A 309 -13.75 4.87 28.68
N SER A 310 -13.01 5.45 29.62
CA SER A 310 -12.16 6.62 29.40
C SER A 310 -11.02 6.38 28.40
N TYR A 311 -10.59 5.13 28.22
CA TYR A 311 -9.47 4.77 27.35
C TYR A 311 -9.86 4.65 25.87
N VAL A 312 -11.15 4.63 25.52
CA VAL A 312 -11.63 4.41 24.14
C VAL A 312 -10.96 5.36 23.15
N ASN A 313 -10.98 6.67 23.44
CA ASN A 313 -10.45 7.68 22.52
C ASN A 313 -8.93 7.57 22.35
N GLY A 314 -8.20 7.37 23.45
CA GLY A 314 -6.74 7.20 23.42
C GLY A 314 -6.32 5.92 22.69
N CYS A 315 -7.01 4.81 22.98
CA CYS A 315 -6.78 3.51 22.37
C CYS A 315 -7.07 3.56 20.87
N LEU A 316 -8.21 4.12 20.47
CA LEU A 316 -8.59 4.26 19.06
C LEU A 316 -7.59 5.12 18.28
N ALA A 317 -7.08 6.20 18.88
CA ALA A 317 -6.06 7.03 18.26
C ALA A 317 -4.78 6.24 17.94
N HIS A 318 -4.29 5.42 18.87
CA HIS A 318 -3.09 4.60 18.65
C HIS A 318 -3.34 3.49 17.63
N LEU A 319 -4.48 2.79 17.71
CA LEU A 319 -4.82 1.70 16.80
C LEU A 319 -5.05 2.18 15.37
N ILE A 320 -5.79 3.28 15.16
CA ILE A 320 -6.03 3.83 13.82
C ILE A 320 -4.73 4.43 13.26
N LYS A 321 -4.07 5.33 13.99
CA LYS A 321 -2.88 6.03 13.49
C LYS A 321 -1.71 5.07 13.26
N GLY A 322 -1.44 4.18 14.22
CA GLY A 322 -0.44 3.13 14.08
C GLY A 322 -0.80 2.14 12.96
N GLY A 323 -2.06 1.75 12.84
CA GLY A 323 -2.56 0.90 11.77
C GLY A 323 -2.41 1.50 10.37
N ILE A 324 -2.58 2.82 10.23
CA ILE A 324 -2.33 3.54 8.97
C ILE A 324 -0.85 3.45 8.59
N PHE A 325 0.07 3.77 9.51
CA PHE A 325 1.51 3.69 9.24
C PHE A 325 1.95 2.25 8.96
N TRP A 326 1.42 1.27 9.70
CA TRP A 326 1.65 -0.15 9.45
C TRP A 326 1.25 -0.55 8.02
N CYS A 327 0.00 -0.26 7.65
CA CYS A 327 -0.51 -0.58 6.32
C CYS A 327 0.23 0.18 5.22
N TYR A 328 0.57 1.45 5.45
CA TYR A 328 1.31 2.27 4.50
C TYR A 328 2.73 1.74 4.28
N GLY A 329 3.42 1.28 5.32
CA GLY A 329 4.72 0.61 5.20
C GLY A 329 4.63 -0.69 4.37
N LEU A 330 3.60 -1.52 4.58
CA LEU A 330 3.37 -2.72 3.76
C LEU A 330 3.03 -2.39 2.30
N LEU A 331 2.20 -1.37 2.05
CA LEU A 331 1.88 -0.90 0.70
C LEU A 331 3.12 -0.37 -0.02
N THR A 332 3.98 0.34 0.70
CA THR A 332 5.26 0.85 0.19
C THR A 332 6.20 -0.29 -0.15
N PHE A 333 6.27 -1.33 0.69
CA PHE A 333 7.04 -2.52 0.37
C PHE A 333 6.47 -3.27 -0.85
N ALA A 334 5.14 -3.37 -0.97
CA ALA A 334 4.50 -3.95 -2.15
C ALA A 334 4.81 -3.16 -3.43
N ARG A 335 4.87 -1.82 -3.37
CA ARG A 335 5.35 -0.95 -4.47
C ARG A 335 6.81 -1.24 -4.82
N PHE A 336 7.68 -1.36 -3.82
CA PHE A 336 9.08 -1.75 -4.02
C PHE A 336 9.19 -3.09 -4.77
N LEU A 337 8.34 -4.08 -4.46
CA LEU A 337 8.34 -5.37 -5.15
C LEU A 337 7.90 -5.30 -6.62
N GLY A 338 7.13 -4.27 -7.00
CA GLY A 338 6.65 -4.04 -8.37
C GLY A 338 5.13 -3.88 -8.50
N SER A 339 4.39 -3.80 -7.39
CA SER A 339 2.95 -3.56 -7.45
C SER A 339 2.65 -2.17 -8.02
N TRP A 340 1.64 -2.06 -8.89
CA TRP A 340 1.26 -0.82 -9.57
C TRP A 340 2.32 -0.22 -10.51
N ALA A 341 3.19 -1.06 -11.07
CA ALA A 341 4.16 -0.64 -12.08
C ALA A 341 3.47 -0.08 -13.34
N GLU A 342 2.29 -0.56 -13.70
CA GLU A 342 1.47 -0.06 -14.80
C GLU A 342 1.10 1.42 -14.68
N TYR A 343 1.05 1.96 -13.45
CA TYR A 343 0.80 3.38 -13.17
C TYR A 343 2.08 4.20 -12.94
N GLY A 344 3.26 3.56 -13.00
CA GLY A 344 4.55 4.18 -12.64
C GLY A 344 4.80 4.30 -11.13
N TRP A 345 3.99 3.65 -10.28
CA TRP A 345 4.06 3.79 -8.82
C TRP A 345 5.18 2.93 -8.19
N ALA A 346 5.74 1.98 -8.94
CA ALA A 346 6.82 1.10 -8.52
C ALA A 346 8.21 1.68 -8.84
N TRP A 347 8.35 3.01 -8.74
CA TRP A 347 9.58 3.75 -9.03
C TRP A 347 10.09 3.51 -10.47
N ASN A 348 9.16 3.41 -11.42
CA ASN A 348 9.41 3.08 -12.82
C ASN A 348 8.78 4.12 -13.75
N ARG A 349 9.22 4.15 -15.01
CA ARG A 349 8.61 5.02 -16.02
C ARG A 349 7.18 4.54 -16.29
N ASN A 350 6.23 5.47 -16.19
CA ASN A 350 4.81 5.21 -16.44
C ASN A 350 4.58 4.72 -17.89
N PRO A 351 4.11 3.48 -18.11
CA PRO A 351 3.84 2.95 -19.44
C PRO A 351 2.48 3.40 -20.02
N THR A 352 1.49 3.65 -19.17
CA THR A 352 0.09 3.90 -19.58
C THR A 352 -0.29 5.39 -19.62
N ASN A 353 0.68 6.30 -19.36
CA ASN A 353 0.43 7.73 -19.19
C ASN A 353 -0.65 8.07 -18.15
N PHE A 354 -0.79 7.22 -17.12
CA PHE A 354 -1.69 7.48 -15.99
C PHE A 354 -1.45 8.86 -15.36
N LYS A 355 -2.53 9.57 -15.03
CA LYS A 355 -2.49 11.01 -14.73
C LYS A 355 -1.94 11.34 -13.33
N TYR A 356 -2.11 10.46 -12.36
CA TYR A 356 -1.79 10.74 -10.96
C TYR A 356 -0.57 9.95 -10.50
N THR A 357 0.44 10.66 -9.98
CA THR A 357 1.62 10.06 -9.38
C THR A 357 1.27 9.46 -8.01
N ALA A 358 2.10 8.55 -7.53
CA ALA A 358 1.88 7.94 -6.23
C ALA A 358 2.01 8.99 -5.12
N GLU A 359 2.95 9.91 -5.26
CA GLU A 359 3.28 10.98 -4.33
C GLU A 359 2.17 12.05 -4.31
N PHE A 360 1.48 12.29 -5.44
CA PHE A 360 0.24 13.08 -5.46
C PHE A 360 -0.84 12.41 -4.61
N THR A 361 -0.99 11.09 -4.75
CA THR A 361 -1.98 10.31 -3.99
C THR A 361 -1.65 10.30 -2.50
N GLU A 362 -0.38 10.12 -2.14
CA GLU A 362 0.11 10.21 -0.75
C GLU A 362 -0.17 11.60 -0.16
N SER A 363 0.14 12.67 -0.91
CA SER A 363 -0.12 14.05 -0.48
C SER A 363 -1.62 14.32 -0.31
N PHE A 364 -2.47 13.76 -1.17
CA PHE A 364 -3.92 13.87 -1.04
C PHE A 364 -4.46 13.15 0.20
N VAL A 365 -3.93 11.95 0.52
CA VAL A 365 -4.30 11.23 1.74
C VAL A 365 -3.87 12.01 2.98
N ILE A 366 -2.65 12.57 2.98
CA ILE A 366 -2.15 13.42 4.06
C ILE A 366 -3.02 14.68 4.25
N PHE A 367 -3.38 15.34 3.15
CA PHE A 367 -4.29 16.48 3.15
C PHE A 367 -5.65 16.13 3.76
N LEU A 368 -6.28 15.06 3.28
CA LEU A 368 -7.60 14.61 3.75
C LEU A 368 -7.56 14.20 5.22
N TYR A 369 -6.50 13.52 5.64
CA TYR A 369 -6.28 13.18 7.04
C TYR A 369 -6.09 14.44 7.91
N GLY A 370 -5.27 15.40 7.47
CA GLY A 370 -5.01 16.62 8.23
C GLY A 370 -6.25 17.48 8.42
N ILE A 371 -7.00 17.74 7.35
CA ILE A 371 -8.22 18.56 7.42
C ILE A 371 -9.28 17.94 8.33
N THR A 372 -9.46 16.62 8.26
CA THR A 372 -10.43 15.92 9.12
C THR A 372 -9.98 15.92 10.58
N ASN A 373 -8.72 15.53 10.86
CA ASN A 373 -8.21 15.44 12.22
C ASN A 373 -8.08 16.77 12.95
N THR A 374 -7.95 17.89 12.22
CA THR A 374 -7.93 19.24 12.82
C THR A 374 -9.15 19.49 13.70
N TRP A 375 -10.31 18.92 13.32
CA TRP A 375 -11.57 19.10 14.03
C TRP A 375 -11.89 17.95 15.00
N MET A 376 -11.29 16.76 14.80
CA MET A 376 -11.61 15.56 15.58
C MET A 376 -11.03 15.58 17.01
N GLU A 377 -9.94 16.30 17.28
CA GLU A 377 -9.33 16.38 18.61
C GLU A 377 -10.26 17.02 19.66
N ARG A 378 -11.27 17.77 19.21
CA ARG A 378 -12.29 18.42 20.06
C ARG A 378 -13.59 17.63 20.16
N PHE A 379 -13.69 16.44 19.57
CA PHE A 379 -14.88 15.61 19.70
C PHE A 379 -15.09 15.20 21.16
N GLY A 380 -16.17 15.71 21.77
CA GLY A 380 -16.51 15.49 23.18
C GLY A 380 -16.23 16.68 24.11
N ALA A 381 -15.54 17.72 23.66
CA ALA A 381 -15.40 18.97 24.41
C ALA A 381 -16.67 19.84 24.28
N LYS A 382 -17.08 20.50 25.36
CA LYS A 382 -18.21 21.43 25.32
C LYS A 382 -17.80 22.74 24.65
N ALA A 383 -18.77 23.43 24.06
CA ALA A 383 -18.55 24.74 23.48
C ALA A 383 -18.07 25.70 24.59
N GLY A 384 -16.87 26.28 24.42
CA GLY A 384 -16.26 27.20 25.38
C GLY A 384 -15.18 26.61 26.29
N ASP A 385 -14.94 25.29 26.29
CA ASP A 385 -13.88 24.69 27.11
C ASP A 385 -12.49 25.22 26.69
N PRO A 386 -11.58 25.56 27.61
CA PRO A 386 -10.23 26.03 27.28
C PRO A 386 -9.42 24.95 26.56
N TYR A 387 -8.50 25.35 25.68
CA TYR A 387 -7.59 24.42 25.02
C TYR A 387 -6.50 23.96 25.99
N SER A 388 -6.34 22.65 26.16
CA SER A 388 -5.17 22.11 26.85
C SER A 388 -3.92 22.16 25.96
N THR A 389 -2.73 22.19 26.57
CA THR A 389 -1.46 22.16 25.82
C THR A 389 -1.38 20.94 24.90
N LYS A 390 -1.83 19.77 25.36
CA LYS A 390 -1.87 18.53 24.57
C LYS A 390 -2.78 18.67 23.35
N GLN A 391 -3.96 19.28 23.51
CA GLN A 391 -4.86 19.54 22.39
C GLN A 391 -4.25 20.49 21.37
N VAL A 392 -3.59 21.57 21.82
CA VAL A 392 -2.91 22.50 20.90
C VAL A 392 -1.78 21.79 20.14
N GLN A 393 -0.98 20.96 20.81
CA GLN A 393 0.07 20.16 20.18
C GLN A 393 -0.50 19.23 19.09
N HIS A 394 -1.54 18.46 19.40
CA HIS A 394 -2.16 17.54 18.45
C HIS A 394 -2.84 18.25 17.27
N ILE A 395 -3.58 19.33 17.54
CA ILE A 395 -4.23 20.13 16.48
C ILE A 395 -3.17 20.76 15.56
N SER A 396 -2.06 21.26 16.12
CA SER A 396 -0.96 21.83 15.32
C SER A 396 -0.35 20.82 14.35
N ILE A 397 -0.19 19.56 14.78
CA ILE A 397 0.25 18.47 13.90
C ILE A 397 -0.79 18.21 12.80
N ALA A 398 -2.08 18.18 13.12
CA ALA A 398 -3.13 18.00 12.11
C ALA A 398 -3.16 19.15 11.06
N VAL A 399 -2.97 20.38 11.51
CA VAL A 399 -2.86 21.56 10.63
C VAL A 399 -1.62 21.46 9.73
N MET A 400 -0.50 20.95 10.23
CA MET A 400 0.68 20.66 9.42
C MET A 400 0.35 19.66 8.30
N PHE A 401 -0.33 18.54 8.61
CA PHE A 401 -0.77 17.57 7.58
C PHE A 401 -1.67 18.23 6.53
N TRP A 402 -2.56 19.10 6.96
CA TRP A 402 -3.48 19.80 6.06
C TRP A 402 -2.70 20.64 5.03
N PHE A 403 -1.87 21.58 5.48
CA PHE A 403 -1.18 22.48 4.55
C PHE A 403 -0.02 21.83 3.82
N ALA A 404 0.75 20.94 4.46
CA ALA A 404 1.83 20.23 3.80
C ALA A 404 1.31 19.26 2.73
N GLY A 405 0.19 18.60 2.97
CA GLY A 405 -0.48 17.78 1.95
C GLY A 405 -0.96 18.61 0.76
N LEU A 406 -1.53 19.79 1.02
CA LEU A 406 -1.95 20.73 -0.04
C LEU A 406 -0.76 21.20 -0.89
N VAL A 407 0.36 21.57 -0.25
CA VAL A 407 1.60 21.96 -0.95
C VAL A 407 2.14 20.79 -1.78
N GLY A 408 2.17 19.58 -1.23
CA GLY A 408 2.59 18.37 -1.95
C GLY A 408 1.74 18.10 -3.21
N MET A 409 0.42 18.21 -3.11
CA MET A 409 -0.47 18.13 -4.28
C MET A 409 -0.20 19.24 -5.30
N GLY A 410 0.12 20.45 -4.82
CA GLY A 410 0.46 21.59 -5.65
C GLY A 410 1.70 21.35 -6.52
N ILE A 411 2.76 20.81 -5.93
CA ILE A 411 4.04 20.53 -6.64
C ILE A 411 3.88 19.44 -7.70
N GLU A 412 3.07 18.43 -7.40
CA GLU A 412 2.77 17.33 -8.32
C GLU A 412 1.77 17.72 -9.43
N SER A 413 1.04 18.82 -9.25
CA SER A 413 0.05 19.27 -10.22
C SER A 413 0.69 19.86 -11.48
N LYS A 414 0.46 19.19 -12.63
CA LYS A 414 0.87 19.70 -13.95
C LYS A 414 0.31 21.10 -14.24
N ARG A 415 -0.86 21.44 -13.69
CA ARG A 415 -1.49 22.77 -13.89
C ARG A 415 -0.72 23.85 -13.14
N VAL A 416 -0.40 23.62 -11.87
CA VAL A 416 0.41 24.55 -11.07
C VAL A 416 1.81 24.69 -11.68
N ARG A 417 2.42 23.57 -12.11
CA ARG A 417 3.71 23.60 -12.81
C ARG A 417 3.67 24.45 -14.09
N ARG A 418 2.62 24.33 -14.91
CA ARG A 418 2.44 25.18 -16.10
C ARG A 418 2.26 26.65 -15.74
N TRP A 419 1.53 26.97 -14.67
CA TRP A 419 1.40 28.34 -14.19
C TRP A 419 2.76 28.91 -13.78
N LEU A 420 3.56 28.15 -13.03
CA LEU A 420 4.90 28.56 -12.61
C LEU A 420 5.90 28.63 -13.77
N ALA A 421 5.76 27.77 -14.79
CA ALA A 421 6.60 27.83 -15.98
C ALA A 421 6.22 29.00 -16.90
N SER A 422 4.96 29.44 -16.88
CA SER A 422 4.48 30.54 -17.74
C SER A 422 5.18 31.88 -17.47
N SER A 423 5.61 32.13 -16.24
CA SER A 423 6.42 33.31 -15.92
C SER A 423 7.79 33.26 -16.57
N THR A 424 8.40 32.07 -16.66
CA THR A 424 9.69 31.87 -17.33
C THR A 424 9.54 32.04 -18.85
N PHE A 425 8.51 31.43 -19.45
CA PHE A 425 8.24 31.60 -20.89
C PHE A 425 7.94 33.06 -21.28
N SER A 426 7.28 33.82 -20.40
CA SER A 426 7.03 35.26 -20.62
C SER A 426 8.33 36.07 -20.65
N SER A 427 9.37 35.63 -19.93
CA SER A 427 10.67 36.32 -19.85
C SER A 427 11.62 36.00 -21.02
N VAL A 428 11.45 34.87 -21.69
CA VAL A 428 12.32 34.42 -22.81
C VAL A 428 12.01 35.14 -24.14
N GLY A 429 11.00 36.01 -24.15
CA GLY A 429 10.70 36.87 -25.29
C GLY A 429 9.92 36.12 -26.38
N HIS A 430 8.94 36.82 -26.96
CA HIS A 430 8.19 36.30 -28.10
C HIS A 430 9.11 36.24 -29.33
N THR A 431 9.80 35.13 -29.54
CA THR A 431 10.25 34.77 -30.89
C THR A 431 9.01 34.28 -31.64
N PRO A 432 8.46 35.02 -32.60
CA PRO A 432 7.16 34.73 -33.23
C PRO A 432 7.12 33.38 -33.98
N ASN A 433 8.27 32.73 -34.16
CA ASN A 433 8.43 31.46 -34.87
C ASN A 433 9.08 30.35 -34.01
N ALA A 434 9.20 30.50 -32.69
CA ALA A 434 9.69 29.38 -31.88
C ALA A 434 8.62 28.26 -31.83
N PRO A 435 8.98 27.01 -32.16
CA PRO A 435 8.06 25.89 -32.05
C PRO A 435 7.58 25.74 -30.59
N LYS A 436 6.31 25.37 -30.40
CA LYS A 436 5.69 25.18 -29.08
C LYS A 436 6.43 24.15 -28.19
N ASP A 437 7.31 23.35 -28.80
CA ASP A 437 8.13 22.31 -28.16
C ASP A 437 9.63 22.68 -28.11
N ALA A 438 10.00 23.97 -28.27
CA ALA A 438 11.40 24.40 -28.30
C ALA A 438 12.16 24.20 -26.97
N VAL A 439 11.44 24.03 -25.85
CA VAL A 439 12.03 23.83 -24.53
C VAL A 439 11.74 22.42 -24.06
N GLU A 440 12.78 21.61 -23.99
CA GLU A 440 12.72 20.24 -23.48
C GLU A 440 12.49 20.26 -21.96
N GLU A 441 11.62 19.37 -21.46
CA GLU A 441 11.41 19.22 -20.02
C GLU A 441 12.68 18.65 -19.36
N PRO A 442 13.05 19.11 -18.15
CA PRO A 442 14.17 18.53 -17.41
C PRO A 442 13.97 17.03 -17.18
N ALA A 443 15.05 16.25 -17.22
CA ALA A 443 15.00 14.80 -16.96
C ALA A 443 14.41 14.44 -15.59
N SER A 444 14.46 15.35 -14.62
CA SER A 444 13.82 15.19 -13.31
C SER A 444 12.28 15.14 -13.37
N TYR A 445 11.65 15.55 -14.48
CA TYR A 445 10.20 15.50 -14.65
C TYR A 445 9.69 14.11 -15.03
N LEU A 446 10.59 13.18 -15.36
CA LEU A 446 10.27 11.77 -15.62
C LEU A 446 9.81 11.03 -14.36
N GLY A 447 10.23 11.48 -13.17
CA GLY A 447 9.86 10.92 -11.88
C GLY A 447 9.11 11.94 -11.02
N SER A 448 8.46 11.46 -9.96
CA SER A 448 7.95 12.29 -8.88
C SER A 448 8.91 12.23 -7.70
N PHE A 449 9.29 13.41 -7.20
CA PHE A 449 10.28 13.58 -6.13
C PHE A 449 9.75 14.52 -5.05
N ASN A 450 8.48 14.38 -4.69
CA ASN A 450 7.84 15.23 -3.69
C ASN A 450 8.25 14.81 -2.27
N PRO A 451 8.98 15.65 -1.51
CA PRO A 451 9.46 15.30 -0.18
C PRO A 451 8.43 15.53 0.93
N PHE A 452 7.31 16.22 0.66
CA PHE A 452 6.34 16.61 1.69
C PHE A 452 5.72 15.42 2.44
N PRO A 453 5.35 14.30 1.78
CA PRO A 453 4.88 13.12 2.49
C PRO A 453 5.89 12.56 3.51
N ALA A 454 7.16 12.47 3.12
CA ALA A 454 8.23 12.03 4.02
C ALA A 454 8.42 13.02 5.18
N LEU A 455 8.51 14.32 4.86
CA LEU A 455 8.70 15.40 5.83
C LEU A 455 7.63 15.40 6.92
N VAL A 456 6.35 15.32 6.53
CA VAL A 456 5.22 15.33 7.47
C VAL A 456 5.31 14.17 8.46
N ILE A 457 5.63 12.97 7.97
CA ILE A 457 5.77 11.78 8.81
C ILE A 457 7.00 11.89 9.71
N GLY A 458 8.13 12.37 9.19
CA GLY A 458 9.36 12.57 9.95
C GLY A 458 9.22 13.59 11.07
N VAL A 459 8.65 14.77 10.77
CA VAL A 459 8.39 15.82 11.77
C VAL A 459 7.43 15.32 12.85
N THR A 460 6.41 14.55 12.46
CA THR A 460 5.50 13.91 13.42
C THR A 460 6.25 12.93 14.33
N GLY A 461 7.10 12.08 13.77
CA GLY A 461 7.94 11.17 14.54
C GLY A 461 8.83 11.91 15.55
N ALA A 462 9.51 12.98 15.10
CA ALA A 462 10.36 13.79 15.96
C ALA A 462 9.58 14.50 17.08
N ALA A 463 8.43 15.11 16.75
CA ALA A 463 7.58 15.79 17.73
C ALA A 463 7.05 14.82 18.79
N MET A 464 6.69 13.60 18.40
CA MET A 464 6.15 12.58 19.29
C MET A 464 7.23 11.88 20.11
N ALA A 465 8.46 11.77 19.60
CA ALA A 465 9.60 11.33 20.39
C ALA A 465 9.96 12.33 21.51
N ALA A 466 9.68 13.62 21.30
CA ALA A 466 9.86 14.67 22.31
C ALA A 466 8.62 14.87 23.22
N HIS A 467 7.52 14.17 22.96
CA HIS A 467 6.26 14.38 23.67
C HIS A 467 6.28 13.75 25.06
N PHE A 468 5.96 14.54 26.09
CA PHE A 468 5.87 14.07 27.47
C PHE A 468 4.73 13.05 27.65
N GLN A 469 4.97 12.01 28.44
CA GLN A 469 3.98 11.01 28.83
C GLN A 469 4.04 10.80 30.34
N THR A 470 2.95 10.28 30.91
CA THR A 470 2.81 10.09 32.37
C THR A 470 3.84 9.12 32.93
N TYR A 471 4.04 7.98 32.27
CA TYR A 471 4.94 6.92 32.71
C TYR A 471 6.25 6.91 31.91
N LEU A 472 7.37 6.58 32.58
CA LEU A 472 8.69 6.51 31.94
C LEU A 472 8.68 5.54 30.74
N PHE A 473 8.15 4.33 30.94
CA PHE A 473 8.00 3.35 29.86
C PHE A 473 7.22 3.91 28.65
N GLN A 474 6.18 4.71 28.91
CA GLN A 474 5.39 5.34 27.84
C GLN A 474 6.20 6.39 27.07
N VAL A 475 7.06 7.16 27.75
CA VAL A 475 8.00 8.10 27.09
C VAL A 475 8.98 7.33 26.22
N GLU A 476 9.55 6.24 26.72
CA GLU A 476 10.55 5.46 25.97
C GLU A 476 9.98 4.77 24.74
N ILE A 477 8.79 4.14 24.85
CA ILE A 477 8.14 3.53 23.69
C ILE A 477 7.68 4.59 22.67
N HIS A 478 7.32 5.81 23.10
CA HIS A 478 7.03 6.92 22.19
C HIS A 478 8.25 7.43 21.45
N LYS A 479 9.39 7.55 22.15
CA LYS A 479 10.68 7.81 21.53
C LYS A 479 11.03 6.73 20.50
N LEU A 480 10.79 5.46 20.83
CA LEU A 480 11.10 4.34 19.96
C LEU A 480 10.35 4.42 18.62
N TRP A 481 9.01 4.51 18.65
CA TRP A 481 8.25 4.57 17.39
C TRP A 481 8.45 5.91 16.65
N GLY A 482 8.63 7.01 17.39
CA GLY A 482 8.92 8.32 16.81
C GLY A 482 10.22 8.31 16.00
N ASN A 483 11.28 7.70 16.56
CA ASN A 483 12.57 7.54 15.88
C ASN A 483 12.47 6.62 14.65
N LEU A 484 11.63 5.58 14.68
CA LEU A 484 11.37 4.73 13.52
C LEU A 484 10.72 5.53 12.38
N LEU A 485 9.76 6.41 12.67
CA LEU A 485 9.14 7.28 11.65
C LEU A 485 10.12 8.33 11.09
N VAL A 486 10.99 8.89 11.94
CA VAL A 486 12.10 9.75 11.48
C VAL A 486 13.03 8.98 10.55
N GLY A 487 13.39 7.73 10.90
CA GLY A 487 14.20 6.84 10.07
C GLY A 487 13.57 6.60 8.69
N PHE A 488 12.26 6.37 8.62
CA PHE A 488 11.53 6.30 7.34
C PHE A 488 11.68 7.58 6.53
N SER A 489 11.46 8.76 7.14
CA SER A 489 11.56 10.04 6.43
C SER A 489 12.95 10.25 5.83
N VAL A 490 14.02 9.96 6.59
CA VAL A 490 15.40 10.07 6.12
C VAL A 490 15.64 9.12 4.94
N LEU A 491 15.25 7.85 5.07
CA LEU A 491 15.43 6.85 4.02
C LEU A 491 14.63 7.18 2.75
N ARG A 492 13.41 7.70 2.89
CA ARG A 492 12.59 8.14 1.75
C ARG A 492 13.20 9.37 1.05
N CYS A 493 13.72 10.34 1.80
CA CYS A 493 14.48 11.45 1.22
C CYS A 493 15.73 10.96 0.47
N LEU A 494 16.44 9.96 0.99
CA LEU A 494 17.56 9.33 0.28
C LEU A 494 17.10 8.62 -1.00
N THR A 495 15.95 7.93 -0.99
CA THR A 495 15.34 7.36 -2.20
C THR A 495 15.13 8.45 -3.26
N TYR A 496 14.52 9.58 -2.88
CA TYR A 496 14.32 10.71 -3.80
C TYR A 496 15.65 11.28 -4.31
N PHE A 497 16.64 11.46 -3.44
CA PHE A 497 17.95 11.96 -3.83
C PHE A 497 18.65 11.06 -4.87
N PHE A 498 18.69 9.75 -4.64
CA PHE A 498 19.31 8.81 -5.57
C PHE A 498 18.56 8.70 -6.89
N LEU A 499 17.23 8.70 -6.87
CA LEU A 499 16.43 8.68 -8.10
C LEU A 499 16.45 10.03 -8.83
N TRP A 500 16.69 11.13 -8.13
CA TRP A 500 16.90 12.43 -8.76
C TRP A 500 18.25 12.47 -9.51
N LEU A 501 19.30 11.87 -8.94
CA LEU A 501 20.60 11.70 -9.62
C LEU A 501 20.52 10.76 -10.83
N GLY A 502 19.70 9.71 -10.74
CA GLY A 502 19.51 8.71 -11.78
C GLY A 502 18.03 8.39 -12.03
N PRO A 503 17.29 9.22 -12.78
CA PRO A 503 15.86 9.04 -12.97
C PRO A 503 15.54 7.72 -13.70
N PRO A 504 14.40 7.08 -13.37
CA PRO A 504 14.03 5.79 -13.93
C PRO A 504 13.78 5.90 -15.44
N LYS A 505 14.57 5.18 -16.24
CA LYS A 505 14.45 5.14 -17.71
C LYS A 505 13.58 3.99 -18.21
N SER A 506 13.50 2.92 -17.42
CA SER A 506 12.80 1.67 -17.76
C SER A 506 11.37 1.66 -17.22
N ILE A 507 10.49 0.91 -17.90
CA ILE A 507 9.16 0.57 -17.42
C ILE A 507 9.18 -0.48 -16.31
N LEU A 508 10.32 -1.13 -16.07
CA LEU A 508 10.49 -2.12 -15.01
C LEU A 508 10.72 -1.43 -13.65
N PRO A 509 10.25 -2.03 -12.53
CA PRO A 509 10.52 -1.52 -11.19
C PRO A 509 12.01 -1.35 -10.90
N SER A 510 12.41 -0.18 -10.39
CA SER A 510 13.82 0.15 -10.14
C SER A 510 14.37 -0.39 -8.81
N ARG A 511 13.49 -0.75 -7.86
CA ARG A 511 13.81 -1.37 -6.57
C ARG A 511 14.93 -0.64 -5.77
N PRO A 512 14.76 0.64 -5.43
CA PRO A 512 15.74 1.38 -4.64
C PRO A 512 15.94 0.75 -3.23
N PRO A 513 17.17 0.41 -2.80
CA PRO A 513 17.41 -0.26 -1.52
C PRO A 513 16.94 0.54 -0.30
N THR A 514 17.08 1.86 -0.34
CA THR A 514 16.63 2.78 0.73
C THR A 514 15.12 2.71 0.94
N GLU A 515 14.36 2.38 -0.10
CA GLU A 515 12.91 2.26 -0.01
C GLU A 515 12.48 0.98 0.71
N ALA A 516 13.18 -0.13 0.52
CA ALA A 516 12.91 -1.36 1.26
C ALA A 516 13.09 -1.15 2.76
N LEU A 517 14.19 -0.48 3.15
CA LEU A 517 14.46 -0.11 4.53
C LEU A 517 13.43 0.92 5.04
N GLY A 518 13.14 1.97 4.26
CA GLY A 518 12.14 2.97 4.64
C GLY A 518 10.78 2.34 4.92
N SER A 519 10.32 1.46 4.03
CA SER A 519 9.07 0.70 4.20
C SER A 519 9.06 -0.07 5.52
N PHE A 520 10.18 -0.70 5.88
CA PHE A 520 10.31 -1.47 7.12
C PHE A 520 10.22 -0.56 8.35
N PHE A 521 10.94 0.56 8.36
CA PHE A 521 10.91 1.53 9.45
C PHE A 521 9.51 2.12 9.66
N LEU A 522 8.81 2.44 8.57
CA LEU A 522 7.44 2.94 8.61
C LEU A 522 6.47 1.89 9.16
N ALA A 523 6.55 0.65 8.67
CA ALA A 523 5.71 -0.43 9.16
C ALA A 523 5.99 -0.72 10.64
N CYS A 524 7.25 -0.95 11.01
CA CYS A 524 7.65 -1.23 12.38
C CYS A 524 7.29 -0.07 13.33
N GLY A 525 7.48 1.18 12.90
CA GLY A 525 7.05 2.37 13.65
C GLY A 525 5.53 2.38 13.89
N GLY A 526 4.74 2.08 12.86
CA GLY A 526 3.29 1.91 13.01
C GLY A 526 2.89 0.79 13.97
N MET A 527 3.61 -0.33 13.96
CA MET A 527 3.37 -1.46 14.87
C MET A 527 3.63 -1.08 16.33
N VAL A 528 4.80 -0.49 16.60
CA VAL A 528 5.19 -0.07 17.96
C VAL A 528 4.29 1.07 18.44
N PHE A 529 3.81 1.94 17.54
CA PHE A 529 2.79 2.94 17.89
C PHE A 529 1.50 2.25 18.38
N MET A 530 1.02 1.19 17.73
CA MET A 530 -0.13 0.42 18.25
C MET A 530 0.14 -0.24 19.62
N PHE A 531 1.38 -0.62 19.93
CA PHE A 531 1.77 -1.15 21.24
C PHE A 531 1.85 -0.09 22.35
N SER A 532 1.99 1.19 21.99
CA SER A 532 2.16 2.28 22.95
C SER A 532 0.86 2.82 23.56
N THR A 533 -0.22 2.02 23.58
CA THR A 533 -1.45 2.40 24.27
C THR A 533 -1.23 2.43 25.78
N GLU A 534 -1.92 3.36 26.44
CA GLU A 534 -1.85 3.52 27.90
C GLU A 534 -2.23 2.23 28.66
N GLU A 535 -3.25 1.51 28.19
CA GLU A 535 -3.65 0.23 28.79
C GLU A 535 -2.58 -0.86 28.62
N VAL A 536 -1.86 -0.90 27.50
CA VAL A 536 -0.74 -1.83 27.31
C VAL A 536 0.43 -1.46 28.23
N THR A 537 0.72 -0.17 28.39
CA THR A 537 1.71 0.32 29.36
C THR A 537 1.36 -0.11 30.78
N ILE A 538 0.14 0.16 31.24
CA ILE A 538 -0.32 -0.23 32.58
C ILE A 538 -0.25 -1.75 32.75
N ALA A 539 -0.70 -2.51 31.75
CA ALA A 539 -0.66 -3.96 31.75
C ALA A 539 0.76 -4.54 31.79
N ALA A 540 1.72 -3.88 31.14
CA ALA A 540 3.13 -4.26 31.15
C ALA A 540 3.78 -3.96 32.52
N MET A 541 3.54 -2.77 33.06
CA MET A 541 4.06 -2.36 34.38
C MET A 541 3.52 -3.23 35.51
N ARG A 542 2.21 -3.57 35.51
CA ARG A 542 1.61 -4.51 36.48
C ARG A 542 2.25 -5.89 36.49
N ARG A 543 2.77 -6.32 35.33
CA ARG A 543 3.41 -7.63 35.15
C ARG A 543 4.93 -7.58 35.31
N GLY A 544 5.52 -6.40 35.56
CA GLY A 544 6.97 -6.19 35.55
C GLY A 544 7.62 -6.56 34.21
N ARG A 545 6.93 -6.26 33.10
CA ARG A 545 7.35 -6.57 31.71
C ARG A 545 7.39 -5.31 30.84
N ASP A 546 7.66 -4.17 31.43
CA ASP A 546 7.81 -2.86 30.80
C ASP A 546 9.20 -2.65 30.16
N ASP A 547 9.78 -3.71 29.57
CA ASP A 547 11.04 -3.63 28.84
C ASP A 547 10.80 -3.20 27.38
N VAL A 548 11.32 -2.03 27.01
CA VAL A 548 11.21 -1.47 25.65
C VAL A 548 11.84 -2.37 24.59
N MET A 549 12.92 -3.09 24.92
CA MET A 549 13.57 -4.02 23.99
C MET A 549 12.63 -5.18 23.61
N MET A 550 11.83 -5.67 24.56
CA MET A 550 10.82 -6.70 24.31
C MET A 550 9.81 -6.24 23.24
N PHE A 551 9.28 -5.01 23.38
CA PHE A 551 8.30 -4.46 22.43
C PHE A 551 8.93 -4.16 21.07
N LEU A 552 10.17 -3.68 21.03
CA LEU A 552 10.91 -3.50 19.79
C LEU A 552 11.07 -4.83 19.04
N ASN A 553 11.59 -5.85 19.70
CA ASN A 553 11.83 -7.17 19.08
C ASN A 553 10.54 -7.82 18.60
N LEU A 554 9.45 -7.69 19.36
CA LEU A 554 8.13 -8.16 18.96
C LEU A 554 7.63 -7.41 17.72
N GLY A 555 7.74 -6.08 17.70
CA GLY A 555 7.36 -5.24 16.56
C GLY A 555 8.16 -5.59 15.30
N VAL A 556 9.48 -5.73 15.43
CA VAL A 556 10.38 -6.16 14.35
C VAL A 556 10.00 -7.55 13.83
N ALA A 557 9.77 -8.53 14.71
CA ALA A 557 9.41 -9.89 14.32
C ALA A 557 8.10 -9.94 13.53
N ILE A 558 7.05 -9.24 14.01
CA ILE A 558 5.76 -9.16 13.32
C ILE A 558 5.93 -8.43 11.97
N THR A 559 6.74 -7.38 11.91
CA THR A 559 7.05 -6.65 10.67
C THR A 559 7.74 -7.54 9.64
N CYS A 560 8.78 -8.28 10.05
CA CYS A 560 9.48 -9.24 9.20
C CYS A 560 8.54 -10.33 8.66
N LEU A 561 7.67 -10.87 9.52
CA LEU A 561 6.68 -11.86 9.12
C LEU A 561 5.70 -11.28 8.09
N ALA A 562 5.21 -10.06 8.30
CA ALA A 562 4.32 -9.39 7.36
C ALA A 562 4.99 -9.06 6.02
N PHE A 563 6.29 -8.72 6.03
CA PHE A 563 7.08 -8.50 4.81
C PHE A 563 7.28 -9.81 4.05
N CYS A 564 7.61 -10.90 4.74
CA CYS A 564 7.71 -12.23 4.14
C CYS A 564 6.37 -12.63 3.49
N TRP A 565 5.26 -12.43 4.20
CA TRP A 565 3.94 -12.68 3.66
C TRP A 565 3.63 -11.84 2.42
N THR A 566 3.94 -10.54 2.47
CA THR A 566 3.74 -9.61 1.34
C THR A 566 4.58 -10.04 0.12
N LEU A 567 5.83 -10.45 0.34
CA LEU A 567 6.71 -10.99 -0.70
C LEU A 567 6.11 -12.26 -1.32
N CYS A 568 5.62 -13.20 -0.51
CA CYS A 568 4.98 -14.41 -0.99
C CYS A 568 3.74 -14.10 -1.85
N MET A 569 2.88 -13.18 -1.41
CA MET A 569 1.66 -12.82 -2.15
C MET A 569 1.95 -12.10 -3.47
N VAL A 570 2.79 -11.07 -3.45
CA VAL A 570 3.17 -10.32 -4.67
C VAL A 570 3.96 -11.22 -5.62
N GLY A 571 4.87 -12.03 -5.08
CA GLY A 571 5.65 -13.01 -5.84
C GLY A 571 4.77 -14.09 -6.48
N PHE A 572 3.76 -14.59 -5.77
CA PHE A 572 2.80 -15.55 -6.30
C PHE A 572 1.96 -14.95 -7.45
N LYS A 573 1.48 -13.71 -7.31
CA LYS A 573 0.80 -13.00 -8.41
C LYS A 573 1.72 -12.85 -9.63
N GLY A 574 2.98 -12.43 -9.41
CA GLY A 574 3.97 -12.29 -10.47
C GLY A 574 4.30 -13.61 -11.17
N TYR A 575 4.42 -14.70 -10.40
CA TYR A 575 4.64 -16.05 -10.93
C TYR A 575 3.50 -16.49 -11.86
N LEU A 576 2.25 -16.33 -11.45
CA LEU A 576 1.09 -16.68 -12.26
C LEU A 576 1.05 -15.86 -13.56
N LYS A 577 1.28 -14.55 -13.48
CA LYS A 577 1.29 -13.66 -14.66
C LYS A 577 2.43 -14.03 -15.61
N SER A 578 3.61 -14.39 -15.10
CA SER A 578 4.75 -14.81 -15.93
C SER A 578 4.50 -16.06 -16.78
N ARG A 579 3.55 -16.92 -16.40
CA ARG A 579 3.16 -18.10 -17.18
C ARG A 579 2.11 -17.79 -18.25
N SER A 580 1.42 -16.66 -18.13
CA SER A 580 0.40 -16.22 -19.09
C SER A 580 0.99 -15.39 -20.24
N HIS A 581 2.08 -14.67 -20.00
CA HIS A 581 2.76 -13.85 -21.02
C HIS A 581 4.06 -14.49 -21.49
N SER A 582 4.38 -14.37 -22.78
CA SER A 582 5.66 -14.83 -23.33
C SER A 582 6.84 -14.13 -22.65
N GLY A 583 7.88 -14.90 -22.31
CA GLY A 583 9.05 -14.37 -21.60
C GLY A 583 9.70 -13.19 -22.33
N VAL A 584 9.73 -12.02 -21.69
CA VAL A 584 10.41 -10.84 -22.21
C VAL A 584 11.92 -11.05 -22.08
N THR A 585 12.63 -11.09 -23.21
CA THR A 585 14.09 -11.17 -23.21
C THR A 585 14.68 -9.81 -22.84
N TYR A 586 15.33 -9.71 -21.69
CA TYR A 586 15.99 -8.48 -21.28
C TYR A 586 17.27 -8.27 -22.09
N ARG A 587 17.42 -7.10 -22.73
CA ARG A 587 18.72 -6.67 -23.22
C ARG A 587 19.55 -6.23 -22.02
N SER A 588 20.36 -7.12 -21.47
CA SER A 588 21.48 -6.70 -20.63
C SER A 588 22.45 -5.92 -21.53
N HIS A 589 22.70 -4.65 -21.23
CA HIS A 589 23.83 -3.98 -21.84
C HIS A 589 25.09 -4.75 -21.39
N PRO A 590 25.91 -5.30 -22.31
CA PRO A 590 27.17 -5.86 -21.92
C PRO A 590 27.97 -4.74 -21.26
N VAL A 591 28.38 -4.97 -20.01
CA VAL A 591 29.40 -4.14 -19.36
C VAL A 591 30.57 -4.10 -20.32
N ALA A 592 30.94 -2.90 -20.77
CA ALA A 592 32.05 -2.73 -21.69
C ALA A 592 33.30 -3.36 -21.06
N ALA A 593 33.67 -4.55 -21.53
CA ALA A 593 34.95 -5.13 -21.20
C ALA A 593 35.99 -4.21 -21.84
N THR A 594 36.65 -3.41 -21.00
CA THR A 594 37.80 -2.61 -21.38
C THR A 594 38.86 -3.57 -21.93
N THR A 595 38.86 -3.79 -23.23
CA THR A 595 39.94 -4.50 -23.89
C THR A 595 41.10 -3.51 -23.93
N THR A 596 41.99 -3.61 -22.95
CA THR A 596 43.34 -3.06 -23.05
C THR A 596 44.02 -3.71 -24.24
N GLN A 597 43.96 -3.06 -25.40
CA GLN A 597 44.95 -3.29 -26.45
C GLN A 597 46.27 -2.71 -25.94
N THR A 598 47.13 -3.58 -25.41
CA THR A 598 48.56 -3.29 -25.31
C THR A 598 49.12 -3.29 -26.73
N ALA A 599 49.64 -2.15 -27.14
CA ALA A 599 50.51 -2.01 -28.31
C ALA A 599 51.86 -2.68 -28.08
#